data_AF-A0A7M3LUK8-F1
#
_entry.id   AF-A0A7M3LUK8-F1
#
_cell.length_a   1.000
_cell.length_b   1.000
_cell.length_c   1.000
_cell.angle_alpha   90.00
_cell.angle_beta   90.00
_cell.angle_gamma   90.00
#
_symmetry.space_group_name_H-M   'P 1'
#
loop_
_entity.id
_entity.type
_entity.pdbx_description
1 polymer ?
#
loop_
_entity_poly.entity_id
_entity_poly.type
_entity_poly.pdbx_seq_one_letter_code
_entity_poly.pdbx_strand_id
1 'polypeptide(L)'
;MTTAYDALVRRVRAGELGPDPRRRTVSVAFTTSQAVRHAGRAGGYRNEVLSLRLDEAVGSCAVEPGALRASALDDCVGADVATLLDHPLRAVRVAALDAYLMHATPHSRPAGGARPWPLPGGDSLLKSRARARAVTELLDLEPGRTVLVVGVVNSLLEQLRSRGLGYIPCDLKGGSTEWGEPIATDATAHLDRCDAILASGMTLGNDGFETLRAHAARHDKPLVMFAQTGSAVLPHFLGNGVTAVCAEPYPFFWLDGGPGFVYRYGGAR
;
A
#
# COMPACT_ATOMS: atom_id res chain seq x y z
N MET A 1 -10.90 17.01 -14.15
CA MET A 1 -10.14 17.57 -13.01
C MET A 1 -8.88 16.73 -12.84
N THR A 2 -7.72 17.34 -12.63
CA THR A 2 -6.46 16.62 -12.34
C THR A 2 -6.48 16.09 -10.92
N THR A 3 -6.23 14.79 -10.72
CA THR A 3 -6.18 14.20 -9.37
C THR A 3 -4.88 14.56 -8.64
N ALA A 4 -4.79 14.33 -7.34
CA ALA A 4 -3.54 14.57 -6.62
C ALA A 4 -2.45 13.58 -7.08
N TYR A 5 -2.82 12.33 -7.37
CA TYR A 5 -1.96 11.36 -8.04
C TYR A 5 -1.42 11.87 -9.38
N ASP A 6 -2.27 12.40 -10.26
CA ASP A 6 -1.82 12.94 -11.55
C ASP A 6 -0.90 14.15 -11.36
N ALA A 7 -1.13 14.97 -10.34
CA ALA A 7 -0.23 16.07 -10.00
C ALA A 7 1.15 15.56 -9.58
N LEU A 8 1.22 14.50 -8.76
CA LEU A 8 2.49 13.86 -8.39
C LEU A 8 3.23 13.31 -9.62
N VAL A 9 2.53 12.62 -10.52
CA VAL A 9 3.11 12.11 -11.77
C VAL A 9 3.69 13.25 -12.62
N ARG A 10 2.97 14.37 -12.75
CA ARG A 10 3.47 15.54 -13.49
C ARG A 10 4.77 16.10 -12.90
N ARG A 11 4.88 16.20 -11.57
CA ARG A 11 6.09 16.69 -10.90
C ARG A 11 7.29 15.77 -11.13
N VAL A 12 7.08 14.45 -11.09
CA VAL A 12 8.12 13.47 -11.44
C VAL A 12 8.57 13.64 -12.89
N ARG A 13 7.64 13.78 -13.84
CA ARG A 13 7.97 14.01 -15.26
C ARG A 13 8.73 15.30 -15.50
N ALA A 14 8.47 16.33 -14.70
CA ALA A 14 9.18 17.59 -14.75
C ALA A 14 10.58 17.53 -14.09
N GLY A 15 10.95 16.40 -13.47
CA GLY A 15 12.23 16.24 -12.78
C GLY A 15 12.30 16.95 -11.43
N GLU A 16 11.17 17.31 -10.84
CA GLU A 16 11.12 18.09 -9.59
C GLU A 16 11.42 17.25 -8.33
N LEU A 17 11.32 15.93 -8.44
CA LEU A 17 11.35 15.00 -7.30
C LEU A 17 12.54 14.05 -7.33
N GLY A 18 13.51 14.28 -8.21
CA GLY A 18 14.65 13.41 -8.37
C GLY A 18 15.32 13.59 -9.73
N PRO A 19 16.14 12.61 -10.16
CA PRO A 19 16.83 12.67 -11.44
C PRO A 19 15.86 12.62 -12.63
N ASP A 20 16.30 13.05 -13.82
CA ASP A 20 15.48 13.00 -15.05
C ASP A 20 14.93 11.58 -15.30
N PRO A 21 13.59 11.36 -15.28
CA PRO A 21 13.00 10.03 -15.44
C PRO A 21 13.29 9.42 -16.82
N ARG A 22 13.60 10.22 -17.85
CA ARG A 22 13.99 9.73 -19.18
C ARG A 22 15.37 9.05 -19.19
N ARG A 23 16.17 9.26 -18.14
CA ARG A 23 17.51 8.68 -17.98
C ARG A 23 17.53 7.54 -16.97
N ARG A 24 16.37 7.06 -16.54
CA ARG A 24 16.22 6.03 -15.52
C ARG A 24 15.52 4.84 -16.14
N THR A 25 16.26 3.76 -16.33
CA THR A 25 15.79 2.56 -17.03
C THR A 25 15.55 1.42 -16.06
N VAL A 26 14.41 0.73 -16.21
CA VAL A 26 14.10 -0.48 -15.44
C VAL A 26 14.99 -1.62 -15.92
N SER A 27 15.79 -2.21 -15.02
CA SER A 27 16.72 -3.29 -15.34
C SER A 27 16.10 -4.68 -15.19
N VAL A 28 15.09 -4.82 -14.33
CA VAL A 28 14.37 -6.08 -14.10
C VAL A 28 12.89 -5.79 -13.93
N ALA A 29 12.03 -6.52 -14.64
CA ALA A 29 10.60 -6.57 -14.39
C ALA A 29 10.22 -8.00 -14.02
N PHE A 30 9.41 -8.17 -12.98
CA PHE A 30 8.96 -9.50 -12.55
C PHE A 30 7.58 -9.45 -11.90
N THR A 31 6.88 -10.57 -11.97
CA THR A 31 5.63 -10.78 -11.23
C THR A 31 5.85 -11.80 -10.12
N THR A 32 5.33 -11.52 -8.93
CA THR A 32 5.27 -12.49 -7.83
C THR A 32 3.83 -12.93 -7.63
N SER A 33 3.52 -14.19 -7.95
CA SER A 33 2.25 -14.83 -7.57
C SER A 33 2.47 -15.61 -6.29
N GLN A 34 1.72 -15.27 -5.24
CA GLN A 34 1.78 -15.94 -3.95
C GLN A 34 0.40 -16.43 -3.50
N ALA A 35 0.39 -17.51 -2.72
CA ALA A 35 -0.79 -17.97 -1.99
C ALA A 35 -0.39 -18.27 -0.55
N VAL A 36 -1.21 -17.82 0.40
CA VAL A 36 -0.91 -17.94 1.83
C VAL A 36 -2.08 -18.58 2.55
N ARG A 37 -1.77 -19.58 3.38
CA ARG A 37 -2.66 -20.12 4.41
C ARG A 37 -1.84 -20.24 5.69
N HIS A 38 -2.09 -19.34 6.63
CA HIS A 38 -1.37 -19.33 7.90
C HIS A 38 -1.81 -20.51 8.78
N ALA A 39 -0.86 -21.17 9.45
CA ALA A 39 -1.18 -22.14 10.48
C ALA A 39 -2.06 -21.48 11.56
N GLY A 40 -3.17 -22.13 11.93
CA GLY A 40 -4.14 -21.59 12.88
C GLY A 40 -5.18 -20.62 12.31
N ARG A 41 -5.19 -20.34 10.99
CA ARG A 41 -6.27 -19.57 10.33
C ARG A 41 -7.14 -20.47 9.46
N ALA A 42 -8.45 -20.20 9.43
CA ALA A 42 -9.40 -20.93 8.59
C ALA A 42 -9.30 -20.58 7.08
N GLY A 43 -8.89 -19.34 6.78
CA GLY A 43 -8.82 -18.79 5.43
C GLY A 43 -7.40 -18.64 4.87
N GLY A 44 -7.34 -18.32 3.58
CA GLY A 44 -6.12 -17.96 2.88
C GLY A 44 -6.41 -16.97 1.76
N TYR A 45 -5.35 -16.41 1.17
CA TYR A 45 -5.46 -15.45 0.06
C TYR A 45 -4.44 -15.77 -1.02
N ARG A 46 -4.70 -15.27 -2.22
CA ARG A 46 -3.79 -15.31 -3.36
C ARG A 46 -3.61 -13.89 -3.87
N ASN A 47 -2.36 -13.47 -4.01
CA ASN A 47 -2.02 -12.15 -4.51
C ASN A 47 -1.06 -12.28 -5.69
N GLU A 48 -1.14 -11.33 -6.60
CA GLU A 48 -0.17 -11.14 -7.67
C GLU A 48 0.40 -9.73 -7.58
N VAL A 49 1.71 -9.58 -7.73
CA VAL A 49 2.39 -8.28 -7.62
C VAL A 49 3.32 -8.08 -8.80
N LEU A 50 3.10 -7.01 -9.57
CA LEU A 50 4.07 -6.51 -10.54
C LEU A 50 5.14 -5.71 -9.79
N SER A 51 6.41 -6.04 -10.04
CA SER A 51 7.55 -5.35 -9.44
C SER A 51 8.57 -4.96 -10.50
N LEU A 52 9.05 -3.72 -10.41
CA LEU A 52 10.02 -3.14 -11.34
C LEU A 52 11.25 -2.71 -10.54
N ARG A 53 12.42 -3.21 -10.94
CA ARG A 53 13.71 -2.82 -10.36
C ARG A 53 14.33 -1.68 -11.15
N LEU A 54 14.55 -0.57 -10.47
CA LEU A 54 15.31 0.57 -10.93
C LEU A 54 16.53 0.73 -10.02
N ASP A 55 17.71 0.34 -10.53
CA ASP A 55 18.96 0.37 -9.77
C ASP A 55 18.85 -0.45 -8.46
N GLU A 56 19.08 0.16 -7.30
CA GLU A 56 18.91 -0.43 -5.97
C GLU A 56 17.44 -0.52 -5.50
N ALA A 57 16.52 0.20 -6.14
CA ALA A 57 15.13 0.28 -5.73
C ALA A 57 14.24 -0.70 -6.48
N VAL A 58 13.20 -1.20 -5.79
CA VAL A 58 12.12 -1.97 -6.39
C VAL A 58 10.81 -1.31 -6.02
N GLY A 59 10.03 -0.94 -7.04
CA GLY A 59 8.67 -0.45 -6.89
C GLY A 59 7.67 -1.53 -7.26
N SER A 60 6.51 -1.51 -6.61
CA SER A 60 5.55 -2.59 -6.76
C SER A 60 4.10 -2.11 -6.86
N CYS A 61 3.30 -2.88 -7.61
CA CYS A 61 1.85 -2.75 -7.65
C CYS A 61 1.20 -4.13 -7.61
N ALA A 62 0.44 -4.39 -6.55
CA ALA A 62 -0.39 -5.57 -6.44
C ALA A 62 -1.63 -5.41 -7.34
N VAL A 63 -2.07 -6.53 -7.87
CA VAL A 63 -3.18 -6.66 -8.83
C VAL A 63 -3.98 -7.90 -8.49
N GLU A 64 -5.21 -7.98 -9.00
CA GLU A 64 -5.98 -9.21 -8.93
C GLU A 64 -5.27 -10.33 -9.71
N PRO A 65 -5.24 -11.58 -9.19
CA PRO A 65 -4.62 -12.70 -9.88
C PRO A 65 -5.16 -12.87 -11.31
N GLY A 66 -4.27 -12.88 -12.30
CA GLY A 66 -4.61 -13.01 -13.72
C GLY A 66 -4.99 -11.69 -14.41
N ALA A 67 -4.93 -10.55 -13.72
CA ALA A 67 -5.19 -9.25 -14.33
C ALA A 67 -4.04 -8.71 -15.20
N LEU A 68 -2.83 -9.25 -15.05
CA LEU A 68 -1.68 -8.87 -15.89
C LEU A 68 -1.63 -9.73 -17.15
N ARG A 69 -1.50 -9.06 -18.30
CA ARG A 69 -1.15 -9.73 -19.55
C ARG A 69 0.29 -10.23 -19.51
N ALA A 70 0.57 -11.34 -20.17
CA ALA A 70 1.91 -11.94 -20.24
C ALA A 70 2.98 -10.94 -20.72
N SER A 71 2.66 -10.12 -21.73
CA SER A 71 3.58 -9.12 -22.30
C SER A 71 3.84 -7.90 -21.40
N ALA A 72 3.21 -7.79 -20.22
CA ALA A 72 3.42 -6.64 -19.35
C ALA A 72 4.86 -6.53 -18.86
N LEU A 73 5.56 -7.65 -18.67
CA LEU A 73 6.97 -7.66 -18.25
C LEU A 73 7.90 -7.22 -19.37
N ASP A 74 7.69 -7.73 -20.58
CA ASP A 74 8.48 -7.40 -21.77
C ASP A 74 8.40 -5.91 -22.10
N ASP A 75 7.21 -5.31 -21.94
CA ASP A 75 7.01 -3.87 -22.15
C ASP A 75 7.69 -3.01 -21.06
N CYS A 76 7.95 -3.58 -19.89
CA CYS A 76 8.55 -2.85 -18.76
C CYS A 76 10.07 -2.90 -18.74
N VAL A 77 10.66 -4.05 -19.05
CA VAL A 77 12.11 -4.23 -18.97
C VAL A 77 12.82 -3.41 -20.05
N GLY A 78 13.87 -2.67 -19.66
CA GLY A 78 14.62 -1.80 -20.58
C GLY A 78 13.93 -0.48 -20.94
N ALA A 79 12.67 -0.28 -20.55
CA ALA A 79 11.99 1.00 -20.72
C ALA A 79 12.44 2.03 -19.66
N ASP A 80 12.44 3.30 -20.05
CA ASP A 80 12.67 4.41 -19.12
C ASP A 80 11.42 4.73 -18.29
N VAL A 81 11.62 5.35 -17.12
CA VAL A 81 10.54 5.70 -16.20
C VAL A 81 9.52 6.64 -16.84
N ALA A 82 9.94 7.62 -17.65
CA ALA A 82 9.00 8.56 -18.25
C ALA A 82 8.03 7.84 -19.20
N THR A 83 8.54 6.93 -20.04
CA THR A 83 7.74 6.05 -20.89
C THR A 83 6.78 5.18 -20.06
N LEU A 84 7.24 4.59 -18.96
CA LEU A 84 6.40 3.74 -18.11
C LEU A 84 5.31 4.51 -17.35
N LEU A 85 5.54 5.78 -17.03
CA LEU A 85 4.52 6.66 -16.46
C LEU A 85 3.38 6.99 -17.47
N ASP A 86 3.59 6.78 -18.77
CA ASP A 86 2.58 6.90 -19.84
C ASP A 86 1.94 5.55 -20.22
N HIS A 87 2.40 4.45 -19.64
CA HIS A 87 1.96 3.11 -20.01
C HIS A 87 0.44 2.92 -19.81
N PRO A 88 -0.29 2.21 -20.71
CA PRO A 88 -1.74 2.07 -20.62
C PRO A 88 -2.22 1.36 -19.35
N LEU A 89 -1.45 0.38 -18.86
CA LEU A 89 -1.77 -0.32 -17.61
C LEU A 89 -1.41 0.53 -16.39
N ARG A 90 -2.39 0.81 -15.54
CA ARG A 90 -2.21 1.54 -14.29
C ARG A 90 -1.22 0.87 -13.33
N ALA A 91 -1.23 -0.46 -13.25
CA ALA A 91 -0.29 -1.20 -12.42
C ALA A 91 1.17 -0.92 -12.78
N VAL A 92 1.49 -0.80 -14.08
CA VAL A 92 2.83 -0.42 -14.56
C VAL A 92 3.16 1.00 -14.14
N ARG A 93 2.23 1.95 -14.33
CA ARG A 93 2.44 3.35 -13.92
C ARG A 93 2.72 3.47 -12.42
N VAL A 94 1.94 2.76 -11.59
CA VAL A 94 2.13 2.75 -10.13
C VAL A 94 3.46 2.12 -9.74
N ALA A 95 3.80 0.94 -10.26
CA ALA A 95 5.06 0.27 -9.95
C ALA A 95 6.29 1.09 -10.40
N ALA A 96 6.22 1.74 -11.57
CA ALA A 96 7.29 2.60 -12.07
C ALA A 96 7.46 3.87 -11.23
N LEU A 97 6.35 4.53 -10.87
CA LEU A 97 6.37 5.68 -9.98
C LEU A 97 6.96 5.32 -8.60
N ASP A 98 6.56 4.16 -8.06
CA ASP A 98 7.04 3.65 -6.78
C ASP A 98 8.55 3.38 -6.82
N ALA A 99 9.04 2.74 -7.89
CA ALA A 99 10.46 2.42 -8.07
C ALA A 99 11.29 3.71 -8.18
N TYR A 100 10.80 4.69 -8.94
CA TYR A 100 11.46 5.98 -9.11
C TYR A 100 11.54 6.76 -7.80
N LEU A 101 10.44 6.88 -7.06
CA LEU A 101 10.41 7.63 -5.80
C LEU A 101 11.23 6.93 -4.71
N MET A 102 11.22 5.59 -4.68
CA MET A 102 12.09 4.82 -3.79
C MET A 102 13.58 5.02 -4.14
N HIS A 103 13.93 5.08 -5.42
CA HIS A 103 15.30 5.38 -5.86
C HIS A 103 15.72 6.81 -5.48
N ALA A 104 14.83 7.79 -5.66
CA ALA A 104 15.12 9.19 -5.37
C ALA A 104 15.23 9.46 -3.87
N THR A 105 14.31 8.91 -3.08
CA THR A 105 14.23 9.09 -1.61
C THR A 105 13.93 7.77 -0.90
N PRO A 106 14.95 6.90 -0.72
CA PRO A 106 14.79 5.64 0.00
C PRO A 106 14.29 5.88 1.43
N HIS A 107 13.40 5.00 1.91
CA HIS A 107 12.81 5.13 3.25
C HIS A 107 13.83 5.11 4.39
N SER A 108 14.96 4.43 4.20
CA SER A 108 16.03 4.34 5.19
C SER A 108 16.81 5.65 5.38
N ARG A 109 16.64 6.64 4.48
CA ARG A 109 17.31 7.92 4.61
C ARG A 109 16.67 8.78 5.72
N PRO A 110 17.44 9.27 6.71
CA PRO A 110 16.90 10.07 7.82
C PRO A 110 16.11 11.31 7.39
N ALA A 111 16.48 11.94 6.26
CA ALA A 111 15.81 13.14 5.75
C ALA A 111 14.39 12.89 5.24
N GLY A 112 13.97 11.64 5.01
CA GLY A 112 12.65 11.29 4.47
C GLY A 112 11.51 11.34 5.48
N GLY A 113 11.79 11.51 6.79
CA GLY A 113 10.76 11.54 7.84
C GLY A 113 10.15 10.17 8.17
N ALA A 114 10.68 9.10 7.57
CA ALA A 114 10.29 7.73 7.86
C ALA A 114 10.88 7.27 9.20
N ARG A 115 10.10 6.52 9.98
CA ARG A 115 10.54 5.85 11.20
C ARG A 115 10.58 4.35 10.96
N PRO A 116 11.76 3.70 10.95
CA PRO A 116 11.84 2.26 10.80
C PRO A 116 11.16 1.57 11.99
N TRP A 117 10.35 0.57 11.69
CA TRP A 117 9.67 -0.27 12.65
C TRP A 117 10.08 -1.72 12.44
N PRO A 118 10.76 -2.35 13.40
CA PRO A 118 11.28 -3.69 13.23
C PRO A 118 10.14 -4.71 13.15
N LEU A 119 10.27 -5.65 12.24
CA LEU A 119 9.50 -6.88 12.18
C LEU A 119 10.37 -8.04 12.66
N PRO A 120 9.88 -8.89 13.57
CA PRO A 120 10.62 -10.06 14.00
C PRO A 120 10.78 -11.03 12.82
N GLY A 121 11.82 -11.88 12.90
CA GLY A 121 11.84 -13.10 12.11
C GLY A 121 10.82 -14.12 12.66
N GLY A 122 10.59 -15.19 11.91
CA GLY A 122 9.71 -16.28 12.32
C GLY A 122 8.69 -16.64 11.26
N ASP A 123 7.62 -17.31 11.69
CA ASP A 123 6.58 -17.75 10.76
C ASP A 123 5.77 -16.59 10.18
N SER A 124 5.08 -16.90 9.07
CA SER A 124 4.31 -15.91 8.31
C SER A 124 3.17 -15.28 9.13
N LEU A 125 2.58 -15.98 10.10
CA LEU A 125 1.50 -15.44 10.93
C LEU A 125 2.05 -14.45 11.97
N LEU A 126 3.17 -14.80 12.63
CA LEU A 126 3.86 -13.93 13.58
C LEU A 126 4.25 -12.61 12.90
N LYS A 127 4.84 -12.69 11.71
CA LYS A 127 5.21 -11.50 10.92
C LYS A 127 3.97 -10.70 10.49
N SER A 128 2.90 -11.37 10.05
CA SER A 128 1.62 -10.73 9.69
C SER A 128 1.00 -9.96 10.87
N ARG A 129 1.03 -10.54 12.08
CA ARG A 129 0.55 -9.88 13.31
C ARG A 129 1.43 -8.71 13.73
N ALA A 130 2.76 -8.86 13.68
CA ALA A 130 3.69 -7.78 13.99
C ALA A 130 3.53 -6.59 13.02
N ARG A 131 3.34 -6.87 11.73
CA ARG A 131 3.00 -5.85 10.72
C ARG A 131 1.63 -5.23 10.99
N ALA A 132 0.63 -6.01 11.34
CA ALA A 132 -0.70 -5.49 11.64
C ALA A 132 -0.68 -4.54 12.86
N ARG A 133 0.10 -4.87 13.89
CA ARG A 133 0.40 -3.94 14.99
C ARG A 133 1.09 -2.70 14.46
N ALA A 134 2.07 -2.87 13.55
CA ALA A 134 2.79 -1.78 12.92
C ALA A 134 1.86 -0.73 12.27
N VAL A 135 0.82 -1.25 11.61
CA VAL A 135 -0.16 -0.46 10.88
C VAL A 135 -1.18 0.18 11.82
N THR A 136 -1.81 -0.63 12.68
CA THR A 136 -2.94 -0.17 13.48
C THR A 136 -2.53 0.89 14.47
N GLU A 137 -1.32 0.83 15.06
CA GLU A 137 -0.82 1.85 16.00
C GLU A 137 -0.63 3.25 15.38
N LEU A 138 -0.74 3.40 14.05
CA LEU A 138 -0.81 4.72 13.42
C LEU A 138 -2.18 5.38 13.57
N LEU A 139 -3.22 4.62 13.93
CA LEU A 139 -4.56 5.13 14.25
C LEU A 139 -4.57 5.64 15.69
N ASP A 140 -4.70 6.95 15.83
CA ASP A 140 -4.88 7.63 17.11
C ASP A 140 -6.38 7.75 17.42
N LEU A 141 -6.95 6.66 17.95
CA LEU A 141 -8.38 6.53 18.22
C LEU A 141 -8.62 5.89 19.57
N GLU A 142 -9.59 6.44 20.29
CA GLU A 142 -10.11 5.87 21.53
C GLU A 142 -10.90 4.57 21.26
N PRO A 143 -10.92 3.63 22.23
CA PRO A 143 -11.81 2.46 22.17
C PRO A 143 -13.27 2.84 21.91
N GLY A 144 -13.99 1.99 21.17
CA GLY A 144 -15.38 2.23 20.74
C GLY A 144 -15.52 2.99 19.41
N ARG A 145 -14.44 3.57 18.87
CA ARG A 145 -14.42 4.18 17.54
C ARG A 145 -14.45 3.12 16.44
N THR A 146 -15.00 3.48 15.28
CA THR A 146 -15.20 2.60 14.13
C THR A 146 -14.26 2.93 12.98
N VAL A 147 -13.51 1.94 12.50
CA VAL A 147 -12.55 2.07 11.39
C VAL A 147 -13.10 1.39 10.13
N LEU A 148 -13.18 2.12 9.02
CA LEU A 148 -13.39 1.51 7.71
C LEU A 148 -12.08 0.87 7.23
N VAL A 149 -12.06 -0.45 7.02
CA VAL A 149 -10.86 -1.19 6.61
C VAL A 149 -10.99 -1.59 5.13
N VAL A 150 -10.27 -0.91 4.24
CA VAL A 150 -10.28 -1.17 2.79
C VAL A 150 -9.08 -2.04 2.39
N GLY A 151 -9.34 -3.24 1.88
CA GLY A 151 -8.34 -4.27 1.63
C GLY A 151 -8.17 -5.16 2.87
N VAL A 152 -9.07 -6.13 3.02
CA VAL A 152 -9.24 -6.85 4.29
C VAL A 152 -8.08 -7.79 4.56
N VAL A 153 -7.42 -7.61 5.71
CA VAL A 153 -6.41 -8.52 6.25
C VAL A 153 -6.84 -8.94 7.65
N ASN A 154 -7.08 -10.22 7.88
CA ASN A 154 -7.56 -10.71 9.19
C ASN A 154 -6.67 -10.30 10.37
N SER A 155 -5.35 -10.30 10.22
CA SER A 155 -4.44 -9.81 11.28
C SER A 155 -4.65 -8.33 11.61
N LEU A 156 -5.06 -7.47 10.66
CA LEU A 156 -5.43 -6.08 10.96
C LEU A 156 -6.70 -6.01 11.80
N LEU A 157 -7.73 -6.77 11.39
CA LEU A 157 -9.00 -6.83 12.13
C LEU A 157 -8.78 -7.36 13.56
N GLU A 158 -7.94 -8.38 13.72
CA GLU A 158 -7.56 -8.94 15.02
C GLU A 158 -6.93 -7.87 15.93
N GLN A 159 -6.03 -7.03 15.39
CA GLN A 159 -5.40 -5.94 16.13
C GLN A 159 -6.34 -4.78 16.43
N LEU A 160 -7.33 -4.48 15.57
CA LEU A 160 -8.36 -3.49 15.89
C LEU A 160 -9.24 -3.97 17.04
N ARG A 161 -9.66 -5.25 17.03
CA ARG A 161 -10.45 -5.87 18.11
C ARG A 161 -9.71 -5.84 19.44
N SER A 162 -8.43 -6.20 19.46
CA SER A 162 -7.63 -6.21 20.70
C SER A 162 -7.48 -4.82 21.33
N ARG A 163 -7.63 -3.76 20.52
CA ARG A 163 -7.63 -2.36 20.95
C ARG A 163 -9.02 -1.81 21.28
N GLY A 164 -10.07 -2.64 21.21
CA GLY A 164 -11.45 -2.21 21.43
C GLY A 164 -12.01 -1.30 20.34
N LEU A 165 -11.43 -1.32 19.13
CA LEU A 165 -11.92 -0.57 17.98
C LEU A 165 -12.92 -1.42 17.19
N GLY A 166 -14.05 -0.82 16.84
CA GLY A 166 -14.98 -1.37 15.85
C GLY A 166 -14.40 -1.25 14.44
N TYR A 167 -14.87 -2.08 13.52
CA TYR A 167 -14.48 -1.97 12.12
C TYR A 167 -15.62 -2.31 11.16
N ILE A 168 -15.52 -1.74 9.96
CA ILE A 168 -16.31 -2.11 8.80
C ILE A 168 -15.32 -2.72 7.79
N PRO A 169 -15.30 -4.05 7.59
CA PRO A 169 -14.39 -4.67 6.65
C PRO A 169 -14.92 -4.48 5.22
N CYS A 170 -14.07 -3.98 4.32
CA CYS A 170 -14.44 -3.71 2.94
C CYS A 170 -13.36 -4.19 1.96
N ASP A 171 -13.78 -4.98 0.99
CA ASP A 171 -12.93 -5.50 -0.08
C ASP A 171 -13.78 -5.70 -1.35
N LEU A 172 -13.24 -5.38 -2.52
CA LEU A 172 -13.97 -5.51 -3.78
C LEU A 172 -14.41 -6.97 -4.04
N LYS A 173 -13.67 -7.94 -3.50
CA LYS A 173 -14.00 -9.35 -3.61
C LYS A 173 -15.17 -9.78 -2.71
N GLY A 174 -15.47 -9.02 -1.66
CA GLY A 174 -16.44 -9.38 -0.63
C GLY A 174 -16.05 -10.65 0.14
N GLY A 175 -17.05 -11.40 0.60
CA GLY A 175 -16.86 -12.62 1.38
C GLY A 175 -17.14 -12.41 2.87
N SER A 176 -16.44 -13.15 3.72
CA SER A 176 -16.58 -13.07 5.18
C SER A 176 -15.22 -13.01 5.88
N THR A 177 -15.18 -12.31 7.02
CA THR A 177 -14.02 -12.30 7.91
C THR A 177 -13.82 -13.66 8.57
N GLU A 178 -12.68 -13.87 9.24
CA GLU A 178 -12.46 -15.10 10.00
C GLU A 178 -13.45 -15.32 11.17
N TRP A 179 -14.18 -14.28 11.57
CA TRP A 179 -15.25 -14.34 12.57
C TRP A 179 -16.64 -14.45 11.95
N GLY A 180 -16.74 -14.65 10.62
CA GLY A 180 -18.02 -14.81 9.92
C GLY A 180 -18.77 -13.51 9.64
N GLU A 181 -18.14 -12.34 9.86
CA GLU A 181 -18.76 -11.05 9.57
C GLU A 181 -18.72 -10.78 8.05
N PRO A 182 -19.78 -10.21 7.45
CA PRO A 182 -19.80 -9.93 6.02
C PRO A 182 -18.79 -8.84 5.66
N ILE A 183 -18.09 -9.02 4.54
CA ILE A 183 -17.20 -8.01 3.95
C ILE A 183 -17.99 -7.18 2.94
N ALA A 184 -18.07 -5.87 3.18
CA ALA A 184 -18.69 -4.93 2.26
C ALA A 184 -17.88 -4.79 0.97
N THR A 185 -18.55 -4.51 -0.15
CA THR A 185 -17.89 -4.37 -1.46
C THR A 185 -17.80 -2.94 -1.96
N ASP A 186 -18.45 -2.00 -1.28
CA ASP A 186 -18.43 -0.57 -1.60
C ASP A 186 -17.98 0.25 -0.40
N ALA A 187 -16.72 0.70 -0.43
CA ALA A 187 -16.16 1.53 0.62
C ALA A 187 -16.88 2.88 0.73
N THR A 188 -17.39 3.43 -0.38
CA THR A 188 -17.97 4.77 -0.43
C THR A 188 -19.28 4.86 0.36
N ALA A 189 -20.09 3.79 0.33
CA ALA A 189 -21.31 3.66 1.11
C ALA A 189 -21.09 3.66 2.64
N HIS A 190 -19.84 3.48 3.09
CA HIS A 190 -19.48 3.41 4.51
C HIS A 190 -18.65 4.59 5.00
N LEU A 191 -18.28 5.51 4.12
CA LEU A 191 -17.41 6.65 4.45
C LEU A 191 -17.98 7.58 5.53
N ASP A 192 -19.30 7.70 5.62
CA ASP A 192 -19.98 8.50 6.66
C ASP A 192 -20.19 7.76 7.98
N ARG A 193 -19.97 6.44 7.99
CA ARG A 193 -20.26 5.55 9.12
C ARG A 193 -19.02 5.14 9.90
N CYS A 194 -17.86 5.73 9.59
CA CYS A 194 -16.61 5.49 10.29
C CYS A 194 -16.01 6.79 10.84
N ASP A 195 -15.23 6.64 11.91
CA ASP A 195 -14.42 7.69 12.51
C ASP A 195 -13.06 7.82 11.81
N ALA A 196 -12.55 6.74 11.22
CA ALA A 196 -11.28 6.73 10.47
C ALA A 196 -11.29 5.70 9.33
N ILE A 197 -10.34 5.85 8.41
CA ILE A 197 -10.13 4.98 7.27
C ILE A 197 -8.74 4.34 7.36
N LEU A 198 -8.69 3.03 7.25
CA LEU A 198 -7.47 2.25 7.11
C LEU A 198 -7.49 1.56 5.73
N ALA A 199 -6.62 1.98 4.81
CA ALA A 199 -6.70 1.54 3.42
C ALA A 199 -5.39 0.95 2.87
N SER A 200 -5.54 -0.10 2.07
CA SER A 200 -4.43 -0.72 1.34
C SER A 200 -3.91 0.19 0.24
N GLY A 201 -2.60 0.16 0.02
CA GLY A 201 -1.96 0.80 -1.14
C GLY A 201 -2.49 0.29 -2.49
N MET A 202 -3.15 -0.88 -2.53
CA MET A 202 -3.84 -1.39 -3.72
C MET A 202 -4.90 -0.44 -4.28
N THR A 203 -5.42 0.47 -3.44
CA THR A 203 -6.33 1.54 -3.88
C THR A 203 -5.69 2.51 -4.89
N LEU A 204 -4.35 2.55 -5.01
CA LEU A 204 -3.67 3.27 -6.09
C LEU A 204 -3.82 2.59 -7.45
N GLY A 205 -4.07 1.27 -7.47
CA GLY A 205 -4.28 0.48 -8.68
C GLY A 205 -5.67 0.66 -9.30
N ASN A 206 -6.59 1.35 -8.62
CA ASN A 206 -7.94 1.67 -9.07
C ASN A 206 -8.35 3.09 -8.63
N ASP A 207 -9.59 3.51 -8.89
CA ASP A 207 -10.05 4.87 -8.56
C ASP A 207 -10.40 5.09 -7.07
N GLY A 208 -10.15 4.09 -6.22
CA GLY A 208 -10.47 4.13 -4.79
C GLY A 208 -9.64 5.15 -4.02
N PHE A 209 -8.33 5.27 -4.30
CA PHE A 209 -7.44 6.12 -3.50
C PHE A 209 -7.90 7.58 -3.44
N GLU A 210 -8.17 8.19 -4.60
CA GLU A 210 -8.56 9.60 -4.66
C GLU A 210 -9.93 9.84 -4.01
N THR A 211 -10.86 8.89 -4.14
CA THR A 211 -12.16 8.96 -3.49
C THR A 211 -12.02 8.96 -1.96
N LEU A 212 -11.25 8.01 -1.42
CA LEU A 212 -10.98 7.92 0.02
C LEU A 212 -10.23 9.16 0.54
N ARG A 213 -9.19 9.59 -0.16
CA ARG A 213 -8.35 10.75 0.21
C ARG A 213 -9.13 12.05 0.18
N ALA A 214 -9.93 12.28 -0.86
CA ALA A 214 -10.74 13.50 -0.98
C ALA A 214 -11.82 13.56 0.11
N HIS A 215 -12.43 12.43 0.45
CA HIS A 215 -13.36 12.35 1.58
C HIS A 215 -12.67 12.63 2.90
N ALA A 216 -11.56 11.96 3.17
CA ALA A 216 -10.76 12.14 4.37
C ALA A 216 -10.37 13.61 4.59
N ALA A 217 -9.85 14.26 3.54
CA ALA A 217 -9.51 15.68 3.57
C ALA A 217 -10.71 16.60 3.79
N ARG A 218 -11.86 16.31 3.16
CA ARG A 218 -13.07 17.14 3.29
C ARG A 218 -13.68 17.08 4.69
N HIS A 219 -13.60 15.92 5.34
CA HIS A 219 -14.26 15.66 6.61
C HIS A 219 -13.31 15.60 7.80
N ASP A 220 -12.03 15.96 7.61
CA ASP A 220 -10.97 15.86 8.60
C ASP A 220 -10.89 14.46 9.25
N LYS A 221 -11.14 13.41 8.44
CA LYS A 221 -11.11 12.02 8.90
C LYS A 221 -9.70 11.46 8.76
N PRO A 222 -9.15 10.80 9.81
CA PRO A 222 -7.86 10.12 9.69
C PRO A 222 -7.88 9.08 8.56
N LEU A 223 -6.95 9.21 7.61
CA LEU A 223 -6.69 8.22 6.58
C LEU A 223 -5.28 7.66 6.76
N VAL A 224 -5.20 6.41 7.19
CA VAL A 224 -3.96 5.66 7.35
C VAL A 224 -3.82 4.68 6.20
N MET A 225 -2.69 4.75 5.50
CA MET A 225 -2.38 3.83 4.41
C MET A 225 -1.43 2.72 4.88
N PHE A 226 -1.66 1.48 4.46
CA PHE A 226 -0.69 0.40 4.59
C PHE A 226 -0.31 -0.13 3.21
N ALA A 227 0.98 -0.12 2.90
CA ALA A 227 1.41 -0.07 1.51
C ALA A 227 2.57 -1.00 1.24
N GLN A 228 2.27 -2.10 0.54
CA GLN A 228 3.24 -2.81 -0.31
C GLN A 228 3.21 -2.23 -1.73
N THR A 229 2.00 -1.93 -2.21
CA THR A 229 1.80 -1.16 -3.45
C THR A 229 2.01 0.33 -3.19
N GLY A 230 2.86 0.97 -3.98
CA GLY A 230 3.07 2.42 -3.88
C GLY A 230 3.63 2.85 -2.53
N SER A 231 4.53 2.05 -1.94
CA SER A 231 5.12 2.30 -0.61
C SER A 231 5.88 3.64 -0.54
N ALA A 232 6.55 4.06 -1.62
CA ALA A 232 7.17 5.37 -1.79
C ALA A 232 6.24 6.42 -2.42
N VAL A 233 5.11 6.01 -3.00
CA VAL A 233 4.12 6.94 -3.56
C VAL A 233 3.29 7.61 -2.46
N LEU A 234 2.74 6.81 -1.54
CA LEU A 234 1.78 7.27 -0.54
C LEU A 234 2.31 8.32 0.46
N PRO A 235 3.59 8.30 0.89
CA PRO A 235 4.14 9.34 1.75
C PRO A 235 4.04 10.76 1.17
N HIS A 236 3.98 10.93 -0.16
CA HIS A 236 3.83 12.26 -0.77
C HIS A 236 2.46 12.91 -0.53
N PHE A 237 1.48 12.18 0.01
CA PHE A 237 0.14 12.69 0.32
C PHE A 237 -0.06 12.98 1.81
N LEU A 238 0.99 12.84 2.64
CA LEU A 238 0.95 13.22 4.05
C LEU A 238 0.57 14.70 4.20
N GLY A 239 -0.40 14.98 5.08
CA GLY A 239 -0.97 16.32 5.27
C GLY A 239 -1.88 16.79 4.13
N ASN A 240 -2.02 16.03 3.05
CA ASN A 240 -2.88 16.31 1.90
C ASN A 240 -3.98 15.24 1.76
N GLY A 241 -4.64 14.95 2.87
CA GLY A 241 -5.71 13.94 2.98
C GLY A 241 -5.23 12.54 3.40
N VAL A 242 -3.91 12.30 3.52
CA VAL A 242 -3.35 11.13 4.21
C VAL A 242 -2.73 11.58 5.52
N THR A 243 -3.04 10.90 6.61
CA THR A 243 -2.58 11.24 7.96
C THR A 243 -1.33 10.44 8.35
N ALA A 244 -1.25 9.18 7.92
CA ALA A 244 -0.11 8.31 8.17
C ALA A 244 0.05 7.23 7.10
N VAL A 245 1.27 6.69 6.97
CA VAL A 245 1.58 5.59 6.05
C VAL A 245 2.45 4.56 6.78
N CYS A 246 2.05 3.30 6.76
CA CYS A 246 2.92 2.15 7.03
C CYS A 246 3.41 1.59 5.69
N ALA A 247 4.58 2.01 5.25
CA ALA A 247 5.20 1.63 4.00
C ALA A 247 6.05 0.37 4.18
N GLU A 248 5.92 -0.59 3.27
CA GLU A 248 6.67 -1.83 3.25
C GLU A 248 7.32 -1.98 1.88
N PRO A 249 8.60 -1.61 1.74
CA PRO A 249 9.32 -1.78 0.49
C PRO A 249 9.62 -3.25 0.23
N TYR A 250 9.89 -3.59 -1.02
CA TYR A 250 10.39 -4.92 -1.37
C TYR A 250 11.79 -5.15 -0.73
N PRO A 251 12.12 -6.36 -0.24
CA PRO A 251 11.28 -7.57 -0.23
C PRO A 251 10.19 -7.53 0.86
N PHE A 252 9.00 -8.03 0.53
CA PHE A 252 7.86 -8.06 1.46
C PHE A 252 8.02 -9.14 2.54
N PHE A 253 7.34 -8.93 3.68
CA PHE A 253 7.44 -9.78 4.87
C PHE A 253 7.12 -11.25 4.60
N TRP A 254 6.31 -11.52 3.57
CA TRP A 254 5.85 -12.85 3.19
C TRP A 254 6.81 -13.58 2.24
N LEU A 255 7.86 -12.92 1.73
CA LEU A 255 8.91 -13.54 0.90
C LEU A 255 10.06 -14.13 1.72
N ASP A 256 10.36 -13.53 2.87
CA ASP A 256 11.50 -13.90 3.71
C ASP A 256 11.05 -14.19 5.15
N GLY A 257 11.63 -15.21 5.78
CA GLY A 257 11.38 -15.56 7.18
C GLY A 257 12.25 -14.80 8.17
N GLY A 258 13.30 -14.12 7.71
CA GLY A 258 14.21 -13.32 8.52
C GLY A 258 13.59 -12.06 9.12
N PRO A 259 14.31 -11.36 10.03
CA PRO A 259 13.88 -10.07 10.52
C PRO A 259 13.87 -9.02 9.40
N GLY A 260 13.04 -7.99 9.53
CA GLY A 260 12.92 -6.93 8.54
C GLY A 260 12.38 -5.63 9.11
N PHE A 261 12.02 -4.70 8.24
CA PHE A 261 11.46 -3.41 8.63
C PHE A 261 10.25 -3.05 7.78
N VAL A 262 9.29 -2.40 8.41
CA VAL A 262 8.36 -1.48 7.74
C VAL A 262 8.71 -0.05 8.15
N TYR A 263 8.27 0.93 7.39
CA TYR A 263 8.59 2.33 7.60
C TYR A 263 7.31 3.11 7.86
N ARG A 264 7.23 3.74 9.04
CA ARG A 264 6.09 4.53 9.46
C ARG A 264 6.31 6.00 9.17
N TYR A 265 5.35 6.64 8.53
CA TYR A 265 5.28 8.08 8.33
C TYR A 265 4.04 8.64 9.00
N GLY A 266 4.14 9.83 9.61
CA GLY A 266 3.02 10.44 10.33
C GLY A 266 2.50 9.57 11.48
N GLY A 267 1.26 9.84 11.91
CA GLY A 267 0.60 9.16 13.04
C GLY A 267 1.06 9.63 14.42
N ALA A 268 0.32 9.21 15.45
CA ALA A 268 0.65 9.51 16.85
C ALA A 268 2.06 9.06 17.24
N ARG A 269 2.66 9.74 18.21
CA ARG A 269 3.98 9.43 18.78
C ARG A 269 3.83 8.58 20.03
#